data_AF-A0A9D0Q4N8-F1
#
_entry.id   AF-A0A9D0Q4N8-F1
#
_cell.length_a   1.000
_cell.length_b   1.000
_cell.length_c   1.000
_cell.angle_alpha   90.00
_cell.angle_beta   90.00
_cell.angle_gamma   90.00
#
_symmetry.space_group_name_H-M   'P 1'
#
loop_
_entity.id
_entity.type
_entity.pdbx_description
1 polymer ?
#
loop_
_entity_poly.entity_id
_entity_poly.type
_entity_poly.pdbx_seq_one_letter_code
_entity_poly.pdbx_strand_id
1 'polypeptide(L)' 'MVKRLQSALSAKGYNPGATDGVMGSRTSSALSAFQKANNLPSGMNDATLKALGIK' A
#
# COMPACT_ATOMS: atom_id res chain seq x y z
N MET A 1 0.03 -7.87 -8.54
CA MET A 1 0.66 -6.61 -8.07
C MET A 1 -0.12 -6.00 -6.89
N VAL A 2 -1.38 -5.62 -7.07
CA VAL A 2 -2.18 -4.95 -6.01
C VAL A 2 -2.46 -5.83 -4.78
N LYS A 3 -2.71 -7.15 -4.95
CA LYS A 3 -2.88 -8.06 -3.79
C LYS A 3 -1.68 -8.07 -2.85
N ARG A 4 -0.46 -8.06 -3.41
CA ARG A 4 0.78 -8.02 -2.61
C ARG A 4 0.91 -6.70 -1.85
N LEU A 5 0.53 -5.59 -2.48
CA LEU A 5 0.45 -4.26 -1.85
C LEU A 5 -0.53 -4.27 -0.67
N GLN A 6 -1.75 -4.77 -0.89
CA GLN A 6 -2.78 -4.87 0.14
C GLN A 6 -2.31 -5.78 1.29
N SER A 7 -1.73 -6.95 1.01
CA SER A 7 -1.13 -7.81 2.04
C SER A 7 -0.03 -7.11 2.82
N ALA A 8 0.87 -6.39 2.14
CA ALA A 8 1.98 -5.67 2.80
C ALA A 8 1.48 -4.50 3.65
N LEU A 9 0.49 -3.74 3.16
CA LEU A 9 -0.17 -2.67 3.92
C LEU A 9 -0.82 -3.23 5.19
N SER A 10 -1.55 -4.35 5.07
CA SER A 10 -2.17 -5.05 6.19
C SER A 10 -1.13 -5.55 7.20
N ALA A 11 -0.02 -6.14 6.73
CA ALA A 11 1.08 -6.57 7.58
C ALA A 11 1.78 -5.40 8.31
N LYS A 12 1.74 -4.20 7.73
CA LYS A 12 2.24 -2.96 8.34
C LYS A 12 1.22 -2.28 9.26
N GLY A 13 0.03 -2.86 9.43
CA GLY A 13 -1.03 -2.33 10.30
C GLY A 13 -1.97 -1.33 9.63
N TYR A 14 -1.86 -1.11 8.32
CA TYR A 14 -2.80 -0.29 7.57
C TYR A 14 -3.92 -1.17 7.02
N ASN A 15 -5.18 -0.70 7.05
CA ASN A 15 -6.30 -1.48 6.54
C ASN A 15 -6.64 -1.09 5.08
N PRO A 16 -6.15 -1.83 4.07
CA PRO A 16 -6.47 -1.54 2.67
C PRO A 16 -7.88 -2.01 2.25
N GLY A 17 -8.65 -2.64 3.15
CA GLY A 17 -9.88 -3.34 2.82
C GLY A 17 -9.61 -4.78 2.35
N ALA A 18 -10.44 -5.27 1.43
CA ALA A 18 -10.30 -6.62 0.90
C ALA A 18 -9.00 -6.75 0.09
N THR A 19 -8.26 -7.85 0.29
CA THR A 19 -7.07 -8.20 -0.50
C THR A 19 -7.48 -8.85 -1.83
N ASP A 20 -8.38 -8.20 -2.55
CA ASP A 20 -8.97 -8.67 -3.81
C ASP A 20 -8.13 -8.29 -5.04
N GLY A 21 -7.15 -7.42 -4.87
CA GLY A 21 -6.34 -6.88 -5.96
C GLY A 21 -6.96 -5.67 -6.65
N VAL A 22 -8.02 -5.10 -6.08
CA VAL A 22 -8.70 -3.91 -6.58
C VAL A 22 -8.24 -2.70 -5.77
N MET A 23 -7.80 -1.65 -6.46
CA MET A 23 -7.37 -0.43 -5.82
C MET A 23 -8.59 0.44 -5.48
N GLY A 24 -9.33 0.05 -4.44
CA GLY A 24 -10.47 0.80 -3.93
C GLY A 24 -10.08 1.97 -3.02
N SER A 25 -11.08 2.73 -2.57
CA SER A 25 -10.89 3.89 -1.69
C SER A 25 -10.13 3.54 -0.40
N ARG A 26 -10.43 2.39 0.21
CA ARG A 26 -9.72 1.89 1.40
C ARG A 26 -8.25 1.59 1.13
N THR A 27 -7.95 0.95 -0.01
CA THR A 27 -6.57 0.65 -0.40
C THR A 27 -5.81 1.95 -0.67
N SER A 28 -6.44 2.93 -1.32
CA SER A 28 -5.85 4.25 -1.56
C SER A 28 -5.58 5.01 -0.26
N SER A 29 -6.52 5.01 0.69
CA SER A 29 -6.31 5.62 2.01
C SER A 29 -5.19 4.93 2.80
N ALA A 30 -5.16 3.60 2.83
CA ALA A 30 -4.09 2.85 3.48
C ALA A 30 -2.72 3.12 2.83
N LEU A 31 -2.68 3.15 1.50
CA LEU A 31 -1.49 3.49 0.73
C LEU A 31 -1.01 4.90 1.04
N SER A 32 -1.91 5.89 1.04
CA SER A 32 -1.57 7.28 1.34
C SER A 32 -1.06 7.45 2.77
N ALA A 33 -1.68 6.76 3.74
CA ALA A 33 -1.23 6.78 5.14
C ALA A 33 0.16 6.16 5.29
N PHE A 34 0.41 5.02 4.65
CA PHE A 34 1.73 4.39 4.61
C PHE A 34 2.77 5.31 3.97
N GLN A 35 2.42 5.92 2.83
CA GLN A 35 3.31 6.84 2.12
C GLN A 35 3.66 8.06 2.97
N LYS A 36 2.67 8.68 3.62
CA LYS A 36 2.91 9.81 4.55
C LYS A 36 3.80 9.41 5.72
N ALA A 37 3.58 8.24 6.32
CA ALA A 37 4.39 7.77 7.43
C ALA A 37 5.85 7.49 7.04
N ASN A 38 6.09 7.12 5.77
CA ASN A 38 7.42 6.82 5.24
C ASN A 38 8.03 7.96 4.41
N ASN A 39 7.41 9.16 4.41
CA ASN A 39 7.83 10.30 3.58
C ASN A 39 7.97 9.93 2.08
N LEU A 40 7.10 9.06 1.58
CA LEU A 40 7.10 8.61 0.20
C LEU A 40 6.18 9.47 -0.68
N PRO A 41 6.52 9.64 -1.97
CA PRO A 41 5.65 10.31 -2.92
C PRO A 41 4.35 9.53 -3.13
N SER A 42 3.25 10.25 -3.32
CA SER A 42 1.94 9.67 -3.60
C SER A 42 1.94 8.84 -4.88
N GLY A 43 1.24 7.71 -4.87
CA GLY A 43 1.09 6.83 -6.03
C GLY A 43 1.94 5.56 -5.98
N MET A 44 1.55 4.53 -6.73
CA MET A 44 2.21 3.22 -6.70
C MET A 44 3.48 3.23 -7.56
N ASN A 45 4.54 3.80 -7.02
CA ASN A 45 5.87 3.91 -7.61
C ASN A 45 6.83 2.88 -7.00
N ASP A 46 7.99 2.67 -7.63
CA ASP A 46 9.01 1.71 -7.17
C ASP A 46 9.47 1.97 -5.72
N ALA A 47 9.47 3.24 -5.30
CA ALA A 47 9.77 3.62 -3.92
C ALA A 47 8.77 3.00 -2.92
N THR A 48 7.48 3.04 -3.24
CA THR A 48 6.44 2.44 -2.41
C THR A 48 6.51 0.92 -2.41
N LEU A 49 6.77 0.30 -3.56
CA LEU A 49 6.94 -1.15 -3.65
C LEU A 49 8.15 -1.64 -2.85
N LYS A 50 9.28 -0.93 -2.94
CA LYS A 50 10.50 -1.22 -2.17
C LYS A 50 10.26 -1.07 -0.66
N ALA A 51 9.59 -0.01 -0.22
CA ALA A 51 9.26 0.22 1.18
C ALA A 51 8.29 -0.84 1.74
N LEU A 52 7.44 -1.41 0.88
CA LEU A 52 6.55 -2.52 1.22
C LEU A 52 7.21 -3.90 1.10
N GLY A 53 8.50 -3.97 0.70
CA GLY A 53 9.22 -5.24 0.54
C GLY A 53 8.74 -6.07 -0.66
N ILE A 54 8.12 -5.42 -1.64
CA ILE A 54 7.62 -6.04 -2.87
C ILE A 54 8.69 -5.80 -3.95
N LYS A 55 9.80 -6.54 -3.89
CA LYS A 55 10.80 -6.60 -4.94
C LYS A 55 11.35 -8.01 -5.05
#